data_AF-A0A518ENM6-F1
#
_entry.id   AF-A0A518ENM6-F1
#
_cell.length_a   1.000
_cell.length_b   1.000
_cell.length_c   1.000
_cell.angle_alpha   90.00
_cell.angle_beta   90.00
_cell.angle_gamma   90.00
#
_symmetry.space_group_name_H-M   'P 1'
#
loop_
_entity.id
_entity.type
_entity.pdbx_description
1 polymer ?
#
loop_
_entity_poly.entity_id
_entity_poly.type
_entity_poly.pdbx_seq_one_letter_code
_entity_poly.pdbx_strand_id
1 'polypeptide(L)'
;MSPVYGFLGALLVTVGMLVGAAITGRKRKIPMHIAFVTAAVSGLGVAIYFALKVGELYDLEKAGMITPIHLTLARVTTAAYLWPLVTGPLAMRGKIRPRIHHFGAYVALVLTLAATVTGVMMLYGAERLV
;
A
#
# COMPACT_ATOMS: atom_id res chain seq x y z
N MET A 1 -13.11 -17.32 -5.94
CA MET A 1 -12.40 -17.16 -4.65
C MET A 1 -13.17 -16.19 -3.79
N SER A 2 -13.19 -16.36 -2.46
CA SER A 2 -13.79 -15.37 -1.55
C SER A 2 -13.10 -14.01 -1.71
N PRO A 3 -13.83 -12.90 -1.82
CA PRO A 3 -13.24 -11.55 -1.87
C PRO A 3 -12.29 -11.26 -0.71
N VAL A 4 -12.59 -11.80 0.48
CA VAL A 4 -11.75 -11.65 1.68
C VAL A 4 -10.39 -12.33 1.50
N TYR A 5 -10.37 -13.58 1.01
CA TYR A 5 -9.11 -14.29 0.75
C TYR A 5 -8.32 -13.65 -0.41
N GLY A 6 -9.02 -13.16 -1.44
CA GLY A 6 -8.40 -12.40 -2.53
C GLY A 6 -7.72 -11.13 -2.02
N PHE A 7 -8.40 -10.37 -1.16
CA PHE A 7 -7.86 -9.18 -0.51
C PHE A 7 -6.64 -9.51 0.35
N LEU A 8 -6.77 -10.45 1.29
CA LEU A 8 -5.67 -10.81 2.20
C LEU A 8 -4.45 -11.34 1.44
N GLY A 9 -4.66 -12.20 0.43
CA GLY A 9 -3.59 -12.73 -0.40
C GLY A 9 -2.86 -11.62 -1.17
N ALA A 10 -3.61 -10.75 -1.85
CA ALA A 10 -3.04 -9.63 -2.60
C ALA A 10 -2.30 -8.65 -1.69
N LEU A 11 -2.85 -8.38 -0.50
CA LEU A 11 -2.25 -7.51 0.50
C LEU A 11 -0.92 -8.08 1.02
N LEU A 12 -0.88 -9.35 1.40
CA LEU A 12 0.34 -10.02 1.87
C LEU A 12 1.43 -10.06 0.79
N VAL A 13 1.05 -10.37 -0.45
CA VAL A 13 1.96 -10.31 -1.60
C VAL A 13 2.50 -8.89 -1.77
N THR A 14 1.64 -7.88 -1.75
CA THR A 14 2.03 -6.47 -1.87
C THR A 14 3.03 -6.06 -0.79
N VAL A 15 2.76 -6.38 0.47
CA VAL A 15 3.66 -6.10 1.60
C VAL A 15 5.00 -6.82 1.41
N GLY A 16 4.99 -8.11 1.02
CA GLY A 16 6.20 -8.87 0.71
C GLY A 16 7.03 -8.22 -0.40
N MET A 17 6.37 -7.74 -1.45
CA MET A 17 7.04 -7.02 -2.54
C MET A 17 7.62 -5.67 -2.09
N LEU A 18 6.92 -4.91 -1.24
CA LEU A 18 7.45 -3.66 -0.67
C LEU A 18 8.67 -3.90 0.23
N VAL A 19 8.65 -4.96 1.05
CA VAL A 19 9.82 -5.37 1.85
C VAL A 19 10.99 -5.74 0.93
N GLY A 20 10.72 -6.52 -0.12
CA GLY A 20 11.70 -6.85 -1.16
C GLY A 20 12.30 -5.60 -1.83
N ALA A 21 11.46 -4.63 -2.20
CA ALA A 21 11.87 -3.34 -2.75
C ALA A 21 12.76 -2.57 -1.78
N ALA A 22 12.41 -2.49 -0.50
CA ALA A 22 13.21 -1.80 0.51
C ALA A 22 14.57 -2.48 0.74
N ILE A 23 14.63 -3.82 0.76
CA ILE A 23 15.88 -4.57 0.91
C ILE A 23 16.78 -4.38 -0.32
N THR A 24 16.23 -4.54 -1.52
CA THR A 24 16.98 -4.44 -2.78
C THR A 24 17.45 -3.01 -3.07
N GLY A 25 16.63 -2.00 -2.73
CA GLY A 25 17.00 -0.59 -2.80
C GLY A 25 18.18 -0.25 -1.89
N ARG A 26 18.15 -0.72 -0.62
CA ARG A 26 19.29 -0.56 0.31
C ARG A 26 20.56 -1.25 -0.16
N LYS A 27 20.43 -2.43 -0.78
CA LYS A 27 21.55 -3.17 -1.40
C LYS A 27 21.98 -2.61 -2.76
N ARG A 28 21.39 -1.49 -3.22
CA ARG A 28 21.64 -0.87 -4.54
C ARG A 28 21.45 -1.83 -5.73
N LYS A 29 20.62 -2.87 -5.57
CA LYS A 29 20.27 -3.80 -6.66
C LYS A 29 19.08 -3.23 -7.45
N ILE A 30 19.34 -2.18 -8.23
CA ILE A 30 18.30 -1.35 -8.85
C ILE A 30 17.35 -2.15 -9.78
N PRO A 31 17.80 -3.07 -10.65
CA PRO A 31 16.86 -3.84 -11.48
C PRO A 31 15.88 -4.68 -10.66
N MET A 32 16.36 -5.30 -9.59
CA MET A 32 15.50 -6.05 -8.67
C MET A 32 14.57 -5.12 -7.90
N HIS A 33 15.06 -3.97 -7.45
CA HIS A 33 14.23 -2.97 -6.77
C HIS A 33 13.06 -2.53 -7.65
N ILE A 34 13.31 -2.20 -8.92
CA ILE A 34 12.27 -1.83 -9.87
C ILE A 34 11.28 -2.98 -10.06
N ALA A 35 11.76 -4.23 -10.22
CA ALA A 35 10.88 -5.39 -10.34
C ALA A 35 9.95 -5.55 -9.12
N PHE A 36 10.49 -5.41 -7.90
CA PHE A 36 9.71 -5.46 -6.67
C PHE A 36 8.73 -4.29 -6.54
N VAL A 37 9.13 -3.07 -6.92
CA VAL A 37 8.23 -1.90 -6.91
C VAL A 37 7.07 -2.11 -7.89
N THR A 38 7.34 -2.55 -9.12
CA THR A 38 6.31 -2.83 -10.11
C THR A 38 5.35 -3.92 -9.62
N ALA A 39 5.89 -5.02 -9.08
CA ALA A 39 5.07 -6.10 -8.52
C ALA A 39 4.22 -5.62 -7.33
N ALA A 40 4.75 -4.77 -6.46
CA ALA A 40 4.00 -4.17 -5.36
C ALA A 40 2.87 -3.27 -5.86
N VAL A 41 3.10 -2.42 -6.87
CA VAL A 41 2.06 -1.55 -7.45
C VAL A 41 0.95 -2.37 -8.10
N SER A 42 1.31 -3.41 -8.87
CA SER A 42 0.31 -4.32 -9.45
C SER A 42 -0.47 -5.07 -8.37
N GLY A 43 0.22 -5.60 -7.35
CA GLY A 43 -0.42 -6.26 -6.21
C GLY A 43 -1.36 -5.34 -5.44
N LEU A 44 -0.98 -4.08 -5.24
CA LEU A 44 -1.83 -3.08 -4.59
C LEU A 44 -3.10 -2.81 -5.41
N GLY A 45 -2.99 -2.71 -6.73
CA GLY A 45 -4.16 -2.59 -7.61
C GLY A 45 -5.14 -3.76 -7.46
N VAL A 46 -4.62 -4.99 -7.40
CA VAL A 46 -5.42 -6.19 -7.14
C VAL A 46 -6.03 -6.18 -5.74
N ALA A 47 -5.28 -5.75 -4.72
CA ALA A 47 -5.78 -5.62 -3.35
C ALA A 47 -6.92 -4.60 -3.26
N ILE A 48 -6.80 -3.45 -3.93
CA ILE A 48 -7.86 -2.44 -3.99
C ILE A 48 -9.11 -3.00 -4.69
N TYR A 49 -8.95 -3.72 -5.80
CA TYR A 49 -10.08 -4.37 -6.48
C TYR A 49 -10.86 -5.30 -5.53
N PHE A 50 -10.16 -6.18 -4.80
CA PHE A 50 -10.81 -7.06 -3.83
C PHE A 50 -11.33 -6.30 -2.61
N ALA A 51 -10.67 -5.23 -2.15
CA ALA A 51 -11.13 -4.42 -1.03
C ALA A 51 -12.47 -3.75 -1.33
N LEU A 52 -12.67 -3.23 -2.55
CA LEU A 52 -13.97 -2.71 -2.99
C LEU A 52 -15.05 -3.79 -2.93
N LYS A 53 -14.72 -5.02 -3.37
CA LYS A 53 -15.64 -6.16 -3.30
C LYS A 53 -15.91 -6.64 -1.87
N VAL A 54 -14.95 -6.53 -0.97
CA VAL A 54 -15.15 -6.78 0.47
C VAL A 54 -16.06 -5.69 1.05
N GLY A 55 -15.88 -4.42 0.66
CA GLY A 55 -16.74 -3.32 1.10
C GLY A 55 -18.22 -3.50 0.74
N GLU A 56 -18.52 -4.17 -0.37
CA GLU A 56 -19.90 -4.54 -0.75
C GLU A 56 -20.54 -5.58 0.22
N LEU A 57 -19.75 -6.28 1.03
CA LEU A 57 -20.20 -7.33 1.95
C LEU A 57 -20.35 -6.87 3.40
N TYR A 58 -19.92 -5.66 3.74
CA TYR A 58 -19.88 -5.16 5.11
C TYR A 58 -20.54 -3.78 5.21
N ASP A 59 -21.28 -3.58 6.29
CA ASP A 59 -21.72 -2.26 6.73
C ASP A 59 -20.54 -1.56 7.42
N LEU A 60 -19.75 -0.85 6.62
CA LEU A 60 -18.58 -0.12 7.09
C LEU A 60 -18.94 1.06 7.99
N GLU A 61 -20.19 1.55 8.00
CA GLU A 61 -20.59 2.65 8.88
C GLU A 61 -20.57 2.22 10.35
N LYS A 62 -20.82 0.93 10.63
CA LYS A 62 -20.77 0.38 11.99
C LYS A 62 -19.37 0.35 12.60
N ALA A 63 -18.32 0.44 11.78
CA ALA A 63 -16.96 0.62 12.28
C ALA A 63 -16.70 2.05 12.82
N GLY A 64 -17.69 2.95 12.75
CA GLY A 64 -17.66 4.28 13.35
C GLY A 64 -16.54 5.15 12.81
N MET A 65 -15.80 5.81 13.72
CA MET A 65 -14.72 6.74 13.34
C MET A 65 -13.55 6.08 12.60
N ILE A 66 -13.43 4.75 12.63
CA ILE A 66 -12.33 4.04 11.95
C ILE A 66 -12.47 4.17 10.43
N THR A 67 -13.68 4.14 9.89
CA THR A 67 -13.95 4.22 8.45
C THR A 67 -13.42 5.51 7.80
N PRO A 68 -13.80 6.73 8.27
CA PRO A 68 -13.27 7.95 7.68
C PRO A 68 -11.76 8.11 7.89
N ILE A 69 -11.20 7.62 9.00
CA ILE A 69 -9.75 7.62 9.25
C ILE A 69 -9.04 6.74 8.23
N HIS A 70 -9.50 5.51 8.04
CA HIS A 70 -8.94 4.57 7.07
C HIS A 70 -9.01 5.13 5.65
N LEU A 71 -10.17 5.62 5.23
CA LEU A 71 -10.36 6.19 3.89
C LEU A 71 -9.46 7.41 3.65
N THR A 72 -9.27 8.26 4.68
CA THR A 72 -8.34 9.39 4.61
C THR A 72 -6.90 8.92 4.48
N LEU A 73 -6.48 7.97 5.33
CA LEU A 73 -5.15 7.36 5.26
C LEU A 73 -4.90 6.71 3.90
N ALA A 74 -5.86 5.95 3.36
CA ALA A 74 -5.73 5.31 2.06
C ALA A 74 -5.52 6.33 0.93
N ARG A 75 -6.27 7.43 0.93
CA ARG A 75 -6.11 8.52 -0.04
C ARG A 75 -4.75 9.21 0.09
N VAL A 76 -4.35 9.57 1.31
CA VAL A 76 -3.05 10.23 1.58
C VAL A 76 -1.90 9.30 1.21
N THR A 77 -1.99 8.02 1.54
CA THR A 77 -1.00 6.99 1.17
C THR A 77 -0.86 6.89 -0.34
N THR A 78 -1.99 6.83 -1.05
CA THR A 78 -2.01 6.75 -2.52
C THR A 78 -1.33 7.96 -3.15
N ALA A 79 -1.62 9.17 -2.64
CA ALA A 79 -0.94 10.39 -3.08
C ALA A 79 0.57 10.37 -2.74
N ALA A 80 0.94 9.87 -1.55
CA ALA A 80 2.32 9.78 -1.12
C ALA A 80 3.18 8.89 -2.03
N TYR A 81 2.60 7.88 -2.69
CA TYR A 81 3.31 7.06 -3.67
C TYR A 81 3.79 7.82 -4.92
N LEU A 82 3.20 8.97 -5.24
CA LEU A 82 3.70 9.83 -6.33
C LEU A 82 5.13 10.31 -6.06
N TRP A 83 5.48 10.53 -4.80
CA TRP A 83 6.82 10.98 -4.44
C TRP A 83 7.92 9.98 -4.82
N PRO A 84 7.94 8.71 -4.34
CA PRO A 84 8.96 7.75 -4.74
C PRO A 84 8.91 7.43 -6.24
N LEU A 85 7.73 7.49 -6.87
CA LEU A 85 7.56 7.27 -8.30
C LEU A 85 8.28 8.33 -9.15
N VAL A 86 8.20 9.61 -8.74
CA VAL A 86 8.89 10.72 -9.41
C VAL A 86 10.37 10.81 -9.01
N THR A 87 10.65 10.70 -7.72
CA THR A 87 12.01 10.90 -7.18
C THR A 87 12.95 9.72 -7.46
N GLY A 88 12.44 8.50 -7.62
CA GLY A 88 13.26 7.32 -7.93
C GLY A 88 14.05 7.47 -9.25
N PRO A 89 13.38 7.73 -10.38
CA PRO A 89 14.05 7.99 -11.66
C PRO A 89 14.98 9.21 -11.63
N LEU A 90 14.60 10.28 -10.92
CA LEU A 90 15.44 11.48 -10.79
C LEU A 90 16.72 11.18 -9.99
N ALA A 91 16.62 10.41 -8.90
CA ALA A 91 17.78 10.00 -8.10
C ALA A 91 18.69 9.06 -8.89
N MET A 92 18.12 8.14 -9.68
CA MET A 92 18.87 7.23 -10.55
C MET A 92 19.66 7.98 -11.63
N ARG A 93 19.11 9.08 -12.15
CA ARG A 93 19.78 9.98 -13.11
C ARG A 93 20.73 10.99 -12.44
N GLY A 94 20.92 10.93 -11.12
CA GLY A 94 21.76 11.87 -10.38
C GLY A 94 21.22 13.30 -10.28
N LYS A 95 19.95 13.54 -10.66
CA LYS A 95 19.35 14.89 -10.65
C LYS A 95 18.96 15.36 -9.24
N ILE A 96 18.81 14.44 -8.29
CA ILE A 96 18.50 14.74 -6.88
C ILE A 96 19.29 13.81 -5.96
N ARG A 97 19.43 14.21 -4.68
CA ARG A 97 20.08 13.37 -3.66
C ARG A 97 19.22 12.12 -3.36
N PRO A 98 19.78 10.90 -3.30
CA PRO A 98 19.03 9.68 -2.99
C PRO A 98 18.24 9.72 -1.67
N ARG A 99 18.70 10.51 -0.69
CA ARG A 99 18.00 10.71 0.59
C ARG A 99 16.60 11.31 0.42
N ILE A 100 16.37 12.11 -0.62
CA ILE A 100 15.05 12.69 -0.93
C ILE A 100 14.07 11.59 -1.36
N HIS A 101 14.53 10.65 -2.20
CA HIS A 101 13.74 9.48 -2.57
C HIS A 101 13.46 8.59 -1.35
N HIS A 102 14.49 8.29 -0.55
CA HIS A 102 14.34 7.45 0.64
C HIS A 102 13.33 8.03 1.64
N PHE A 103 13.37 9.34 1.89
CA PHE A 103 12.44 9.99 2.80
C PHE A 103 10.98 9.74 2.40
N GLY A 104 10.62 10.05 1.14
CA GLY A 104 9.23 9.84 0.69
C GLY A 104 8.87 8.36 0.56
N ALA A 105 9.82 7.49 0.20
CA ALA A 105 9.59 6.04 0.19
C ALA A 105 9.25 5.50 1.60
N TYR A 106 9.96 5.95 2.63
CA TYR A 106 9.66 5.56 4.02
C TYR A 106 8.35 6.15 4.52
N VAL A 107 8.05 7.41 4.18
CA VAL A 107 6.75 8.03 4.50
C VAL A 107 5.61 7.23 3.87
N ALA A 108 5.69 6.93 2.58
CA ALA A 108 4.68 6.12 1.88
C ALA A 108 4.54 4.71 2.49
N LEU A 109 5.65 4.08 2.87
CA LEU A 109 5.65 2.77 3.53
C LEU A 109 4.94 2.81 4.89
N VAL A 110 5.27 3.78 5.75
CA VAL A 110 4.63 3.95 7.07
C VAL A 110 3.15 4.23 6.92
N LEU A 111 2.76 5.11 6.00
CA LEU A 111 1.36 5.40 5.69
C LEU A 111 0.61 4.15 5.21
N THR A 112 1.27 3.30 4.40
CA THR A 112 0.69 2.03 3.92
C THR A 112 0.48 1.04 5.06
N LEU A 113 1.42 0.94 6.00
CA LEU A 113 1.25 0.12 7.20
C LEU A 113 0.10 0.65 8.06
N ALA A 114 0.00 1.97 8.27
CA ALA A 114 -1.10 2.58 9.01
C ALA A 114 -2.46 2.37 8.32
N ALA A 115 -2.53 2.54 6.99
CA ALA A 115 -3.73 2.26 6.20
C ALA A 115 -4.12 0.78 6.27
N THR A 116 -3.14 -0.13 6.25
CA THR A 116 -3.37 -1.58 6.38
C THR A 116 -3.95 -1.93 7.75
N VAL A 117 -3.34 -1.45 8.83
CA VAL A 117 -3.81 -1.69 10.20
C VAL A 117 -5.23 -1.14 10.38
N THR A 118 -5.47 0.10 9.97
CA THR A 118 -6.80 0.72 10.08
C THR A 118 -7.84 0.03 9.20
N GLY A 119 -7.46 -0.51 8.05
CA GLY A 119 -8.35 -1.28 7.18
C GLY A 119 -8.76 -2.60 7.83
N VAL A 120 -7.83 -3.30 8.48
CA VAL A 120 -8.12 -4.51 9.26
C VAL A 120 -9.04 -4.17 10.45
N MET A 121 -8.74 -3.11 11.20
CA MET A 121 -9.60 -2.66 12.30
C MET A 121 -11.01 -2.30 11.82
N MET A 122 -11.13 -1.64 10.66
CA MET A 122 -12.42 -1.32 10.04
C MET A 122 -13.23 -2.57 9.75
N LEU A 123 -12.60 -3.62 9.20
CA LEU A 123 -13.29 -4.89 8.92
C LEU A 123 -13.72 -5.63 10.20
N TYR A 124 -12.92 -5.56 11.28
CA TYR A 124 -13.30 -6.16 12.57
C TYR A 124 -14.44 -5.40 13.27
N GLY A 125 -14.51 -4.07 13.08
CA GLY A 125 -15.57 -3.24 13.63
C GLY A 125 -16.82 -3.16 12.77
N ALA A 126 -16.75 -3.56 11.50
CA ALA A 126 -17.87 -3.55 10.58
C ALA A 126 -18.77 -4.77 10.79
N GLU A 127 -20.06 -4.62 10.52
CA GLU A 127 -21.00 -5.73 10.55
C GLU A 127 -21.11 -6.34 9.16
N ARG A 128 -21.10 -7.67 9.09
CA ARG A 128 -21.21 -8.38 7.83
C ARG A 128 -22.68 -8.42 7.40
N LEU A 129 -22.96 -7.97 6.17
CA LEU A 129 -24.32 -7.91 5.63
C LEU A 129 -24.84 -9.28 5.18
N VAL A 130 -23.95 -10.23 4.87
CA VAL A 130 -24.27 -11.58 4.36
C VAL A 130 -23.31 -12.65 4.85
#